data_AF-A0A5B9QBA0-F1
#
_entry.id   AF-A0A5B9QBA0-F1
#
_cell.length_a   1.000
_cell.length_b   1.000
_cell.length_c   1.000
_cell.angle_alpha   90.00
_cell.angle_beta   90.00
_cell.angle_gamma   90.00
#
_symmetry.space_group_name_H-M   'P 1'
#
loop_
_entity.id
_entity.type
_entity.pdbx_description
1 polymer ?
#
loop_
_entity_poly.entity_id
_entity_poly.type
_entity_poly.pdbx_seq_one_letter_code
_entity_poly.pdbx_strand_id
1 'polypeptide(L)'
;MWQLLVVVVMTLAYFGAQEVVSRSRLPVLWTLFLLVPFALTPYWLNTNSFDLFVWIKIYSVMFCVSWAGWLRFTTMGDRPWLRRTIAWLLVANIVEALVLDIQATGTAHHFNALAGILLIVTLPLSVRHTRIDRVSRHRTLRYDVPLAWICGYTFWNWTFVYLNYPAYMGHHTAILSAALVVALFDPQCWLQARAATLGLNLLWMATSNTGLLAVSNTTVWFNESIATVTASFSLAWMAVHAASSLKTRLASERTLEISQIVREHIALAKSEWQDTDSAVVSWCVR
;
A
#
# COMPACT_ATOMS: atom_id res chain seq x y z
N MET A 1 -27.28 14.16 -4.16
CA MET A 1 -27.01 13.66 -5.53
C MET A 1 -25.82 14.37 -6.18
N TRP A 2 -25.75 15.72 -6.19
CA TRP A 2 -24.61 16.47 -6.75
C TRP A 2 -23.23 16.01 -6.23
N GLN A 3 -23.05 15.89 -4.92
CA GLN A 3 -21.76 15.49 -4.34
C GLN A 3 -21.32 14.08 -4.79
N LEU A 4 -22.24 13.14 -4.96
CA LEU A 4 -21.91 11.80 -5.47
C LEU A 4 -21.44 11.86 -6.93
N LEU A 5 -22.07 12.70 -7.75
CA LEU A 5 -21.62 12.95 -9.12
C LEU A 5 -20.21 13.55 -9.14
N VAL A 6 -19.91 14.51 -8.26
CA VAL A 6 -18.57 15.08 -8.10
C VAL A 6 -17.56 14.00 -7.76
N VAL A 7 -17.85 13.12 -6.79
CA VAL A 7 -16.97 12.00 -6.45
C VAL A 7 -16.69 11.11 -7.66
N VAL A 8 -17.72 10.73 -8.43
CA VAL A 8 -17.55 9.90 -9.63
C VAL A 8 -16.68 10.59 -10.68
N VAL A 9 -16.94 11.87 -10.96
CA VAL A 9 -16.15 12.65 -11.92
C VAL A 9 -14.69 12.77 -11.46
N MET A 10 -14.46 13.04 -10.17
CA MET A 10 -13.12 13.08 -9.59
C MET A 10 -12.44 11.71 -9.64
N THR A 11 -13.16 10.61 -9.44
CA THR A 11 -12.60 9.25 -9.57
C THR A 11 -12.08 9.02 -10.99
N LEU A 12 -12.87 9.37 -12.00
CA LEU A 12 -12.47 9.25 -13.41
C LEU A 12 -11.26 10.15 -13.72
N ALA A 13 -11.27 11.39 -13.21
CA ALA A 13 -10.14 12.31 -13.38
C ALA A 13 -8.87 11.76 -12.73
N TYR A 14 -8.93 11.25 -11.49
CA TYR A 14 -7.78 10.65 -10.82
C TYR A 14 -7.33 9.34 -11.45
N PHE A 15 -8.26 8.54 -11.98
CA PHE A 15 -7.93 7.32 -12.72
C PHE A 15 -7.15 7.63 -14.01
N GLY A 16 -7.52 8.67 -14.74
CA GLY A 16 -6.74 9.16 -15.88
C GLY A 16 -5.41 9.80 -15.48
N ALA A 17 -5.42 10.66 -14.46
CA ALA A 17 -4.24 11.39 -14.02
C ALA A 17 -3.17 10.45 -13.43
N GLN A 18 -3.56 9.42 -12.68
CA GLN A 18 -2.61 8.43 -12.19
C GLN A 18 -1.94 7.67 -13.35
N GLU A 19 -2.64 7.45 -14.47
CA GLU A 19 -2.07 6.77 -15.63
C GLU A 19 -0.98 7.63 -16.27
N VAL A 20 -1.23 8.94 -16.38
CA VAL A 20 -0.26 9.92 -16.87
C VAL A 20 0.97 9.94 -15.97
N VAL A 21 0.79 10.03 -14.65
CA VAL A 21 1.89 9.98 -13.67
C VAL A 21 2.65 8.66 -13.76
N SER A 22 1.93 7.55 -13.85
CA SER A 22 2.49 6.20 -13.97
C SER A 22 3.35 6.04 -15.23
N ARG A 23 3.01 6.71 -16.34
CA ARG A 23 3.79 6.68 -17.59
C ARG A 23 4.86 7.75 -17.69
N SER A 24 4.89 8.70 -16.77
CA SER A 24 5.80 9.85 -16.79
C SER A 24 7.25 9.46 -16.52
N ARG A 25 8.18 10.21 -17.13
CA ARG A 25 9.62 10.03 -16.93
C ARG A 25 10.08 10.68 -15.63
N LEU A 26 11.26 10.29 -15.15
CA LEU A 26 11.83 10.79 -13.90
C LEU A 26 11.85 12.33 -13.78
N PRO A 27 12.27 13.11 -14.79
CA PRO A 27 12.30 14.58 -14.64
C PRO A 27 10.91 15.18 -14.42
N VAL A 28 9.86 14.61 -15.05
CA VAL A 28 8.48 15.06 -14.86
C VAL A 28 8.00 14.76 -13.45
N LEU A 29 8.27 13.54 -12.94
CA LEU A 29 7.93 13.15 -11.58
C LEU A 29 8.61 14.05 -10.54
N TRP A 30 9.92 14.28 -10.67
CA TRP A 30 10.66 15.16 -9.77
C TRP A 30 10.23 16.62 -9.89
N THR A 31 9.90 17.09 -11.09
CA THR A 31 9.39 18.46 -11.23
C THR A 31 8.05 18.58 -10.48
N LEU A 32 7.12 17.68 -10.73
CA LEU A 32 5.76 17.75 -10.18
C LEU A 32 5.69 17.46 -8.67
N PHE A 33 6.48 16.51 -8.17
CA PHE A 33 6.38 16.03 -6.78
C PHE A 33 7.57 16.44 -5.90
N LEU A 34 8.56 17.16 -6.43
CA LEU A 34 9.68 17.68 -5.63
C LEU A 34 9.84 19.19 -5.86
N LEU A 35 10.18 19.60 -7.08
CA LEU A 35 10.54 20.99 -7.38
C LEU A 35 9.35 21.95 -7.22
N VAL A 36 8.19 21.61 -7.80
CA VAL A 36 6.97 22.41 -7.68
C VAL A 36 6.53 22.56 -6.22
N PRO A 37 6.43 21.48 -5.42
CA PRO A 37 6.16 21.58 -3.99
C PRO A 37 7.10 22.53 -3.25
N PHE A 38 8.42 22.36 -3.41
CA PHE A 38 9.39 23.22 -2.75
C PHE A 38 9.28 24.69 -3.17
N ALA A 39 9.04 24.95 -4.46
CA ALA A 39 8.87 26.31 -4.97
C ALA A 39 7.57 26.96 -4.47
N LEU A 40 6.49 26.17 -4.31
CA LEU A 40 5.19 26.65 -3.85
C LEU A 40 5.04 26.64 -2.32
N THR A 41 5.96 26.03 -1.56
CA THR A 41 5.91 26.00 -0.09
C THR A 41 5.68 27.39 0.54
N PRO A 42 6.38 28.47 0.12
CA PRO A 42 6.14 29.80 0.70
C PRO A 42 4.71 30.30 0.45
N TYR A 43 4.16 30.04 -0.75
CA TYR A 43 2.77 30.37 -1.05
C TYR A 43 1.81 29.53 -0.18
N TRP A 44 2.03 28.22 -0.08
CA TRP A 44 1.17 27.34 0.71
C TRP A 44 1.15 27.68 2.19
N LEU A 45 2.28 28.11 2.76
CA LEU A 45 2.39 28.57 4.15
C LEU A 45 1.58 29.86 4.40
N ASN A 46 1.45 30.72 3.39
CA ASN A 46 0.68 31.96 3.49
C ASN A 46 -0.83 31.74 3.27
N THR A 47 -1.22 30.75 2.48
CA THR A 47 -2.63 30.54 2.11
C THR A 47 -3.34 29.46 2.91
N ASN A 48 -2.63 28.55 3.56
CA ASN A 48 -3.22 27.43 4.27
C ASN A 48 -2.79 27.39 5.72
N SER A 49 -3.74 27.16 6.62
CA SER A 49 -3.51 26.91 8.04
C SER A 49 -3.64 25.41 8.34
N PHE A 50 -2.82 24.60 7.67
CA PHE A 50 -2.81 23.15 7.92
C PHE A 50 -2.17 22.80 9.26
N ASP A 51 -2.70 21.75 9.88
CA ASP A 51 -2.12 21.07 11.02
C ASP A 51 -0.81 20.36 10.64
N LEU A 52 0.01 20.06 11.66
CA LEU A 52 1.33 19.46 11.47
C LEU A 52 1.24 18.10 10.74
N PHE A 53 0.20 17.32 11.02
CA PHE A 53 0.00 16.03 10.34
C PHE A 53 -0.15 16.20 8.84
N VAL A 54 -0.98 17.16 8.39
CA VAL A 54 -1.21 17.39 6.96
C VAL A 54 0.10 17.83 6.28
N TRP A 55 0.89 18.70 6.91
CA TRP A 55 2.21 19.07 6.39
C TRP A 55 3.15 17.87 6.26
N ILE A 56 3.27 17.05 7.29
CA ILE A 56 4.08 15.82 7.26
C ILE A 56 3.58 14.92 6.12
N LYS A 57 2.27 14.74 6.00
CA LYS A 57 1.66 13.87 5.00
C LYS A 57 1.94 14.33 3.57
N ILE A 58 1.86 15.64 3.30
CA ILE A 58 2.17 16.22 1.99
C ILE A 58 3.59 15.82 1.57
N TYR A 59 4.58 16.12 2.41
CA TYR A 59 5.98 15.85 2.05
C TYR A 59 6.35 14.37 2.09
N SER A 60 5.78 13.59 3.01
CA SER A 60 6.06 12.13 3.07
C SER A 60 5.56 11.42 1.81
N VAL A 61 4.38 11.78 1.31
CA VAL A 61 3.84 11.21 0.06
C VAL A 61 4.61 11.68 -1.17
N MET A 62 4.95 12.97 -1.25
CA MET A 62 5.76 13.54 -2.33
C MET A 62 7.14 12.87 -2.43
N PHE A 63 7.76 12.63 -1.27
CA PHE A 63 8.98 11.84 -1.17
C PHE A 63 8.76 10.42 -1.69
N CYS A 64 7.69 9.73 -1.28
CA CYS A 64 7.41 8.37 -1.73
C CYS A 64 7.27 8.26 -3.26
N VAL A 65 6.55 9.19 -3.90
CA VAL A 65 6.39 9.20 -5.36
C VAL A 65 7.73 9.47 -6.06
N SER A 66 8.50 10.45 -5.57
CA SER A 66 9.81 10.80 -6.13
C SER A 66 10.85 9.69 -5.95
N TRP A 67 10.81 9.01 -4.81
CA TRP A 67 11.65 7.86 -4.47
C TRP A 67 11.33 6.65 -5.34
N ALA A 68 10.04 6.31 -5.48
CA ALA A 68 9.60 5.25 -6.38
C ALA A 68 10.01 5.55 -7.83
N GLY A 69 9.87 6.80 -8.28
CA GLY A 69 10.36 7.26 -9.58
C GLY A 69 11.86 7.04 -9.75
N TRP A 70 12.66 7.43 -8.75
CA TRP A 70 14.11 7.24 -8.77
C TRP A 70 14.50 5.77 -8.90
N LEU A 71 13.89 4.88 -8.10
CA LEU A 71 14.14 3.43 -8.20
C LEU A 71 13.74 2.89 -9.58
N ARG A 72 12.59 3.29 -10.11
CA ARG A 72 12.09 2.84 -11.42
C ARG A 72 13.01 3.21 -12.58
N PHE A 73 13.58 4.41 -12.58
CA PHE A 73 14.34 4.90 -13.73
C PHE A 73 15.87 4.77 -13.61
N THR A 74 16.40 4.42 -12.44
CA THR A 74 17.85 4.25 -12.22
C THR A 74 18.22 2.80 -11.90
N THR A 75 19.52 2.50 -11.90
CA THR A 75 20.08 1.18 -11.50
C THR A 75 19.88 0.88 -10.01
N MET A 76 19.49 1.88 -9.22
CA MET A 76 19.22 1.73 -7.79
C MET A 76 18.04 0.82 -7.52
N GLY A 77 17.07 0.76 -8.44
CA GLY A 77 15.97 -0.21 -8.40
C GLY A 77 16.39 -1.68 -8.50
N ASP A 78 17.61 -1.97 -8.96
CA ASP A 78 18.10 -3.36 -9.03
C ASP A 78 18.60 -3.85 -7.67
N ARG A 79 18.93 -2.93 -6.75
CA ARG A 79 19.41 -3.24 -5.40
C ARG A 79 18.25 -3.71 -4.51
N PRO A 80 18.27 -4.96 -4.01
CA PRO A 80 17.16 -5.53 -3.24
C PRO A 80 16.83 -4.74 -1.96
N TRP A 81 17.84 -4.26 -1.24
CA TRP A 81 17.62 -3.50 -0.01
C TRP A 81 16.92 -2.16 -0.26
N LEU A 82 17.22 -1.49 -1.38
CA LEU A 82 16.52 -0.26 -1.79
C LEU A 82 15.09 -0.56 -2.21
N ARG A 83 14.82 -1.62 -2.96
CA ARG A 83 13.42 -1.99 -3.29
C ARG A 83 12.59 -2.27 -2.05
N ARG A 84 13.17 -2.89 -1.02
CA ARG A 84 12.48 -3.18 0.24
C ARG A 84 11.95 -1.91 0.93
N THR A 85 12.59 -0.76 0.70
CA THR A 85 12.13 0.51 1.28
C THR A 85 10.71 0.90 0.82
N ILE A 86 10.25 0.44 -0.35
CA ILE A 86 8.88 0.71 -0.83
C ILE A 86 7.84 0.17 0.16
N ALA A 87 8.02 -1.06 0.63
CA ALA A 87 7.14 -1.66 1.63
C ALA A 87 7.22 -0.91 2.97
N TRP A 88 8.42 -0.49 3.38
CA TRP A 88 8.61 0.27 4.62
C TRP A 88 8.02 1.67 4.57
N LEU A 89 8.06 2.34 3.42
CA LEU A 89 7.40 3.63 3.23
C LEU A 89 5.88 3.50 3.30
N LEU A 90 5.31 2.40 2.79
CA LEU A 90 3.90 2.09 2.99
C LEU A 90 3.57 1.84 4.46
N VAL A 91 4.42 1.11 5.20
CA VAL A 91 4.27 0.94 6.66
C VAL A 91 4.30 2.30 7.35
N ALA A 92 5.29 3.15 7.06
CA ALA A 92 5.38 4.49 7.64
C ALA A 92 4.12 5.31 7.37
N ASN A 93 3.57 5.27 6.15
CA ASN A 93 2.34 5.96 5.80
C ASN A 93 1.12 5.47 6.61
N ILE A 94 1.05 4.17 6.90
CA ILE A 94 0.01 3.57 7.76
C ILE A 94 0.24 3.98 9.22
N VAL A 95 1.48 3.89 9.71
CA VAL A 95 1.84 4.27 11.10
C VAL A 95 1.52 5.73 11.38
N GLU A 96 1.82 6.65 10.45
CA GLU A 96 1.48 8.06 10.59
C GLU A 96 -0.01 8.28 10.88
N ALA A 97 -0.90 7.60 10.13
CA ALA A 97 -2.35 7.71 10.33
C ALA A 97 -2.82 6.92 11.57
N LEU A 98 -2.19 5.79 11.87
CA LEU A 98 -2.44 5.01 13.08
C LEU A 98 -2.18 5.84 14.36
N VAL A 99 -1.10 6.62 14.39
CA VAL A 99 -0.77 7.49 15.54
C VAL A 99 -1.89 8.49 15.81
N LEU A 100 -2.48 9.08 14.77
CA LEU A 100 -3.62 9.98 14.93
C LEU A 100 -4.85 9.25 15.50
N ASP A 101 -5.20 8.07 14.97
CA ASP A 101 -6.33 7.31 15.49
C ASP A 101 -6.13 6.85 16.95
N ILE A 102 -4.90 6.57 17.37
CA ILE A 102 -4.60 6.23 18.76
C ILE A 102 -4.73 7.45 19.68
N GLN A 103 -4.35 8.63 19.19
CA GLN A 103 -4.43 9.89 19.95
C GLN A 103 -5.85 10.42 20.05
N ALA A 104 -6.71 10.09 19.07
CA ALA A 104 -8.11 10.46 19.07
C ALA A 104 -8.92 9.62 20.09
N THR A 105 -10.03 10.18 20.55
CA THR A 105 -10.93 9.53 21.51
C THR A 105 -12.13 8.93 20.77
N GLY A 106 -12.56 7.74 21.20
CA GLY A 106 -13.77 7.10 20.68
C GLY A 106 -13.54 5.68 20.19
N THR A 107 -14.59 4.86 20.33
CA THR A 107 -14.54 3.43 19.98
C THR A 107 -14.21 3.19 18.51
N ALA A 108 -14.74 4.03 17.61
CA ALA A 108 -14.47 3.95 16.18
C ALA A 108 -12.98 4.16 15.84
N HIS A 109 -12.32 5.12 16.49
CA HIS A 109 -10.89 5.35 16.33
C HIS A 109 -10.06 4.15 16.79
N HIS A 110 -10.39 3.55 17.94
CA HIS A 110 -9.69 2.36 18.42
C HIS A 110 -9.87 1.16 17.50
N PHE A 111 -11.08 0.94 16.96
CA PHE A 111 -11.32 -0.13 16.00
C PHE A 111 -10.54 0.09 14.70
N ASN A 112 -10.50 1.33 14.20
CA ASN A 112 -9.72 1.65 13.02
C ASN A 112 -8.21 1.52 13.28
N ALA A 113 -7.72 1.91 14.46
CA ALA A 113 -6.33 1.71 14.85
C ALA A 113 -5.94 0.22 14.86
N LEU A 114 -6.77 -0.65 15.45
CA LEU A 114 -6.54 -2.10 15.45
C LEU A 114 -6.52 -2.66 14.02
N ALA A 115 -7.40 -2.21 13.13
CA ALA A 115 -7.37 -2.58 11.72
C ALA A 115 -6.07 -2.15 11.03
N GLY A 116 -5.55 -0.96 11.36
CA GLY A 116 -4.26 -0.46 10.90
C GLY A 116 -3.07 -1.31 11.36
N ILE A 117 -3.09 -1.76 12.62
CA ILE A 117 -2.08 -2.70 13.14
C ILE A 117 -2.12 -4.02 12.37
N LEU A 118 -3.31 -4.57 12.14
CA LEU A 118 -3.46 -5.80 11.34
C LEU A 118 -2.98 -5.62 9.90
N LEU A 119 -3.19 -4.46 9.28
CA LEU A 119 -2.64 -4.14 7.96
C LEU A 119 -1.12 -4.22 7.94
N ILE A 120 -0.45 -3.63 8.94
CA ILE A 120 1.01 -3.68 9.05
C ILE A 120 1.50 -5.12 9.23
N VAL A 121 0.89 -5.88 10.15
CA VAL A 121 1.28 -7.27 10.45
C VAL A 121 1.11 -8.20 9.25
N THR A 122 0.07 -7.97 8.45
CA THR A 122 -0.23 -8.80 7.28
C THR A 122 0.49 -8.37 6.00
N LEU A 123 1.14 -7.19 6.00
CA LEU A 123 1.83 -6.66 4.83
C LEU A 123 3.04 -7.54 4.43
N PRO A 124 3.19 -7.90 3.14
CA PRO A 124 4.31 -8.70 2.68
C PRO A 124 5.59 -7.86 2.54
N LEU A 125 6.39 -7.78 3.60
CA LEU A 125 7.63 -6.98 3.67
C LEU A 125 8.81 -7.55 2.87
N SER A 126 8.71 -8.78 2.35
CA SER A 126 9.82 -9.41 1.63
C SER A 126 10.05 -8.73 0.28
N VAL A 127 11.32 -8.50 -0.05
CA VAL A 127 11.74 -7.88 -1.32
C VAL A 127 11.23 -8.62 -2.57
N ARG A 128 10.88 -9.91 -2.45
CA ARG A 128 10.33 -10.72 -3.56
C ARG A 128 9.01 -10.16 -4.10
N HIS A 129 8.28 -9.42 -3.27
CA HIS A 129 7.02 -8.77 -3.64
C HIS A 129 7.23 -7.44 -4.35
N THR A 130 8.43 -6.84 -4.30
CA THR A 130 8.72 -5.58 -5.00
C THR A 130 9.62 -5.81 -6.19
N ARG A 131 9.10 -5.53 -7.38
CA ARG A 131 9.81 -5.71 -8.66
C ARG A 131 9.66 -4.47 -9.52
N ILE A 132 10.65 -4.21 -10.36
CA ILE A 132 10.59 -3.16 -11.37
C ILE A 132 10.67 -3.87 -12.72
N ASP A 133 9.63 -3.71 -13.52
CA ASP A 133 9.57 -4.31 -14.84
C ASP A 133 10.49 -3.54 -15.80
N ARG A 134 11.72 -4.03 -15.99
CA ARG A 134 12.71 -3.40 -16.89
C ARG A 134 12.39 -3.59 -18.38
N VAL A 135 11.52 -4.52 -18.73
CA VAL A 135 11.15 -4.81 -20.12
C VAL A 135 10.09 -3.81 -20.60
N SER A 136 9.18 -3.42 -19.72
CA SER A 136 8.20 -2.38 -20.04
C SER A 136 8.85 -1.03 -20.33
N ARG A 137 8.33 -0.32 -21.35
CA ARG A 137 8.75 1.05 -21.71
C ARG A 137 8.68 2.02 -20.52
N HIS A 138 7.75 1.79 -19.60
CA HIS A 138 7.45 2.66 -18.47
C HIS A 138 8.15 2.26 -17.17
N ARG A 139 8.93 1.17 -17.17
CA ARG A 139 9.64 0.67 -15.99
C ARG A 139 8.74 0.57 -14.76
N THR A 140 7.60 -0.08 -14.92
CA THR A 140 6.52 -0.11 -13.92
C THR A 140 7.00 -0.74 -12.61
N LEU A 141 6.71 -0.08 -11.48
CA LEU A 141 6.91 -0.65 -10.16
C LEU A 141 5.74 -1.59 -9.86
N ARG A 142 6.04 -2.87 -9.65
CA ARG A 142 5.07 -3.91 -9.31
C ARG A 142 5.26 -4.31 -7.85
N TYR A 143 4.20 -4.21 -7.07
CA TYR A 143 4.18 -4.60 -5.66
C TYR A 143 3.11 -5.66 -5.43
N ASP A 144 3.54 -6.88 -5.14
CA ASP A 144 2.69 -8.05 -5.04
C ASP A 144 2.01 -8.12 -3.67
N VAL A 145 0.75 -7.66 -3.63
CA VAL A 145 -0.12 -7.71 -2.47
C VAL A 145 -1.46 -8.35 -2.85
N PRO A 146 -2.06 -9.19 -1.98
CA PRO A 146 -3.37 -9.76 -2.26
C PRO A 146 -4.44 -8.68 -2.40
N LEU A 147 -5.36 -8.85 -3.34
CA LEU A 147 -6.49 -7.94 -3.52
C LEU A 147 -7.32 -7.78 -2.23
N ALA A 148 -7.48 -8.86 -1.45
CA ALA A 148 -8.14 -8.80 -0.14
C ALA A 148 -7.46 -7.83 0.84
N TRP A 149 -6.12 -7.77 0.83
CA TRP A 149 -5.35 -6.81 1.63
C TRP A 149 -5.58 -5.39 1.11
N ILE A 150 -5.58 -5.19 -0.21
CA ILE A 150 -5.84 -3.88 -0.84
C ILE A 150 -7.24 -3.36 -0.49
N CYS A 151 -8.27 -4.21 -0.53
CA CYS A 151 -9.62 -3.85 -0.10
C CYS A 151 -9.64 -3.45 1.38
N GLY A 152 -8.97 -4.22 2.24
CA GLY A 152 -8.85 -3.92 3.66
C GLY A 152 -8.15 -2.58 3.92
N TYR A 153 -7.04 -2.31 3.23
CA TYR A 153 -6.37 -1.01 3.27
C TYR A 153 -7.31 0.11 2.82
N THR A 154 -8.09 -0.12 1.76
CA THR A 154 -9.01 0.87 1.22
C THR A 154 -10.11 1.22 2.23
N PHE A 155 -10.73 0.23 2.87
CA PHE A 155 -11.75 0.47 3.91
C PHE A 155 -11.16 1.16 5.14
N TRP A 156 -9.98 0.72 5.59
CA TRP A 156 -9.28 1.35 6.71
C TRP A 156 -8.92 2.81 6.43
N ASN A 157 -8.37 3.10 5.25
CA ASN A 157 -7.95 4.45 4.88
C ASN A 157 -9.14 5.38 4.62
N TRP A 158 -10.25 4.82 4.10
CA TRP A 158 -11.52 5.51 3.96
C TRP A 158 -12.07 5.89 5.35
N THR A 159 -12.11 4.93 6.28
CA THR A 159 -12.59 5.14 7.66
C THR A 159 -11.73 6.17 8.40
N PHE A 160 -10.40 6.11 8.25
CA PHE A 160 -9.48 7.08 8.84
C PHE A 160 -9.84 8.52 8.45
N VAL A 161 -10.08 8.78 7.16
CA VAL A 161 -10.45 10.13 6.69
C VAL A 161 -11.87 10.50 7.10
N TYR A 162 -12.79 9.54 7.11
CA TYR A 162 -14.16 9.77 7.58
C TYR A 162 -14.18 10.25 9.03
N LEU A 163 -13.33 9.67 9.89
CA LEU A 163 -13.20 10.03 11.30
C LEU A 163 -12.47 11.36 11.52
N ASN A 164 -11.30 11.53 10.90
CA ASN A 164 -10.39 12.64 11.24
C ASN A 164 -10.60 13.89 10.35
N TYR A 165 -11.12 13.71 9.13
CA TYR A 165 -11.17 14.75 8.10
C TYR A 165 -12.48 14.68 7.27
N PRO A 166 -13.67 14.77 7.90
CA PRO A 166 -14.95 14.54 7.22
C PRO A 166 -15.23 15.50 6.05
N ALA A 167 -14.70 16.72 6.12
CA ALA A 167 -14.79 17.70 5.02
C ALA A 167 -14.11 17.21 3.74
N TYR A 168 -13.07 16.38 3.87
CA TYR A 168 -12.23 15.88 2.77
C TYR A 168 -12.70 14.52 2.23
N MET A 169 -13.77 13.97 2.81
CA MET A 169 -14.17 12.60 2.57
C MET A 169 -14.56 12.29 1.12
N GLY A 170 -15.24 13.23 0.45
CA GLY A 170 -15.69 13.05 -0.93
C GLY A 170 -14.54 12.80 -1.89
N HIS A 171 -13.57 13.71 -1.97
CA HIS A 171 -12.43 13.54 -2.86
C HIS A 171 -11.48 12.44 -2.39
N HIS A 172 -11.40 12.17 -1.08
CA HIS A 172 -10.61 11.04 -0.60
C HIS A 172 -11.22 9.69 -1.02
N THR A 173 -12.55 9.59 -1.04
CA THR A 173 -13.26 8.47 -1.65
C THR A 173 -12.86 8.36 -3.13
N ALA A 174 -12.81 9.49 -3.85
CA ALA A 174 -12.47 9.48 -5.26
C ALA A 174 -11.06 8.93 -5.56
N ILE A 175 -10.04 9.36 -4.80
CA ILE A 175 -8.65 8.89 -4.99
C ILE A 175 -8.45 7.44 -4.60
N LEU A 176 -9.19 6.96 -3.59
CA LEU A 176 -9.16 5.57 -3.15
C LEU A 176 -9.84 4.66 -4.18
N SER A 177 -11.02 5.07 -4.66
CA SER A 177 -11.73 4.35 -5.73
C SER A 177 -10.89 4.29 -7.01
N ALA A 178 -10.23 5.38 -7.42
CA ALA A 178 -9.38 5.37 -8.60
C ALA A 178 -8.23 4.36 -8.50
N ALA A 179 -7.56 4.30 -7.33
CA ALA A 179 -6.50 3.32 -7.09
C ALA A 179 -7.04 1.88 -6.99
N LEU A 180 -8.21 1.70 -6.37
CA LEU A 180 -8.86 0.39 -6.26
C LEU A 180 -9.28 -0.14 -7.64
N VAL A 181 -9.79 0.70 -8.53
CA VAL A 181 -10.10 0.31 -9.91
C VAL A 181 -8.85 -0.22 -10.62
N VAL A 182 -7.70 0.44 -10.48
CA VAL A 182 -6.42 -0.09 -11.01
C VAL A 182 -6.11 -1.47 -10.40
N ALA A 183 -6.30 -1.64 -9.09
CA ALA A 183 -6.06 -2.91 -8.43
C ALA A 183 -6.97 -4.06 -8.91
N LEU A 184 -8.20 -3.76 -9.32
CA LEU A 184 -9.12 -4.77 -9.86
C LEU A 184 -8.64 -5.32 -11.21
N PHE A 185 -7.92 -4.51 -12.00
CA PHE A 185 -7.32 -4.95 -13.27
C PHE A 185 -5.92 -5.53 -13.09
N ASP A 186 -5.07 -4.86 -12.31
CA ASP A 186 -3.71 -5.30 -11.99
C ASP A 186 -3.37 -4.92 -10.54
N PRO A 187 -3.58 -5.84 -9.57
CA PRO A 187 -3.28 -5.60 -8.16
C PRO A 187 -1.84 -5.14 -7.91
N GLN A 188 -0.90 -5.56 -8.77
CA GLN A 188 0.52 -5.26 -8.58
C GLN A 188 0.85 -3.79 -8.89
N CYS A 189 0.01 -3.10 -9.66
CA CYS A 189 0.16 -1.68 -9.96
C CYS A 189 -0.52 -0.77 -8.92
N TRP A 190 -1.30 -1.35 -7.99
CA TRP A 190 -2.09 -0.61 -7.01
C TRP A 190 -1.26 0.39 -6.21
N LEU A 191 -0.08 -0.01 -5.70
CA LEU A 191 0.72 0.87 -4.85
C LEU A 191 1.18 2.13 -5.60
N GLN A 192 1.56 1.98 -6.87
CA GLN A 192 1.95 3.10 -7.72
C GLN A 192 0.75 4.02 -8.01
N ALA A 193 -0.40 3.44 -8.36
CA ALA A 193 -1.63 4.20 -8.58
C ALA A 193 -2.06 4.94 -7.30
N ARG A 194 -2.01 4.28 -6.13
CA ARG A 194 -2.36 4.87 -4.84
C ARG A 194 -1.45 6.04 -4.47
N ALA A 195 -0.14 5.88 -4.64
CA ALA A 195 0.82 6.96 -4.38
C ALA A 195 0.60 8.14 -5.33
N ALA A 196 0.33 7.87 -6.61
CA ALA A 196 0.04 8.90 -7.60
C ALA A 196 -1.26 9.65 -7.30
N THR A 197 -2.38 8.97 -7.04
CA THR A 197 -3.65 9.64 -6.74
C THR A 197 -3.58 10.43 -5.44
N LEU A 198 -2.92 9.90 -4.41
CA LEU A 198 -2.70 10.63 -3.15
C LEU A 198 -1.82 11.86 -3.35
N GLY A 199 -0.69 11.71 -4.05
CA GLY A 199 0.23 12.82 -4.31
C GLY A 199 -0.46 13.94 -5.11
N LEU A 200 -1.17 13.60 -6.19
CA LEU A 200 -1.91 14.58 -6.98
C LEU A 200 -2.97 15.32 -6.13
N ASN A 201 -3.68 14.59 -5.28
CA ASN A 201 -4.68 15.20 -4.40
C ASN A 201 -4.06 16.14 -3.37
N LEU A 202 -2.95 15.74 -2.75
CA LEU A 202 -2.25 16.58 -1.77
C LEU A 202 -1.63 17.82 -2.43
N LEU A 203 -1.16 17.73 -3.69
CA LEU A 203 -0.73 18.90 -4.47
C LEU A 203 -1.89 19.88 -4.71
N TRP A 204 -3.05 19.38 -5.13
CA TRP A 204 -4.23 20.22 -5.36
C TRP A 204 -4.71 20.83 -4.03
N MET A 205 -4.85 20.02 -2.99
CA MET A 205 -5.24 20.47 -1.66
C MET A 205 -4.32 21.57 -1.14
N ALA A 206 -3.00 21.42 -1.26
CA ALA A 206 -2.06 22.45 -0.82
C ALA A 206 -2.13 23.73 -1.67
N THR A 207 -2.38 23.60 -2.97
CA THR A 207 -2.42 24.74 -3.90
C THR A 207 -3.74 25.53 -3.82
N SER A 208 -4.86 24.85 -3.61
CA SER A 208 -6.18 25.46 -3.55
C SER A 208 -7.13 24.64 -2.67
N ASN A 209 -6.90 24.69 -1.35
CA ASN A 209 -7.75 23.98 -0.40
C ASN A 209 -9.21 24.48 -0.47
N THR A 210 -9.40 25.80 -0.53
CA THR A 210 -10.72 26.41 -0.65
C THR A 210 -11.43 25.99 -1.93
N GLY A 211 -10.72 25.91 -3.07
CA GLY A 211 -11.27 25.46 -4.33
C GLY A 211 -11.68 23.99 -4.29
N LEU A 212 -10.83 23.13 -3.71
CA LEU A 212 -11.14 21.71 -3.51
C LEU A 212 -12.39 21.51 -2.65
N LEU A 213 -12.48 22.22 -1.51
CA LEU A 213 -13.62 22.12 -0.60
C LEU A 213 -14.88 22.76 -1.19
N ALA A 214 -14.78 23.83 -1.99
CA ALA A 214 -15.94 24.45 -2.62
C ALA A 214 -16.75 23.45 -3.48
N VAL A 215 -16.08 22.48 -4.10
CA VAL A 215 -16.74 21.49 -4.96
C VAL A 215 -16.98 20.14 -4.27
N SER A 216 -16.15 19.77 -3.29
CA SER A 216 -16.12 18.40 -2.72
C SER A 216 -16.30 18.34 -1.20
N ASN A 217 -16.74 19.42 -0.55
CA ASN A 217 -16.97 19.42 0.89
C ASN A 217 -18.11 18.46 1.27
N THR A 218 -17.75 17.48 2.09
CA THR A 218 -18.63 16.41 2.57
C THR A 218 -18.80 16.41 4.08
N THR A 219 -18.58 17.54 4.78
CA THR A 219 -18.74 17.61 6.25
C THR A 219 -20.11 17.11 6.69
N VAL A 220 -21.16 17.40 5.91
CA VAL A 220 -22.55 16.97 6.19
C VAL A 220 -22.78 15.46 6.05
N TRP A 221 -21.82 14.70 5.52
CA TRP A 221 -21.91 13.24 5.44
C TRP A 221 -21.55 12.57 6.76
N PHE A 222 -20.87 13.29 7.65
CA PHE A 222 -20.39 12.70 8.90
C PHE A 222 -21.56 12.31 9.80
N ASN A 223 -21.47 11.08 10.30
CA ASN A 223 -22.40 10.46 11.21
C ASN A 223 -21.61 9.43 12.04
N GLU A 224 -21.71 9.54 13.36
CA GLU A 224 -20.94 8.73 14.32
C GLU A 224 -21.28 7.24 14.23
N SER A 225 -22.55 6.89 13.99
CA SER A 225 -22.97 5.50 13.83
C SER A 225 -22.33 4.88 12.58
N ILE A 226 -22.32 5.62 11.46
CA ILE A 226 -21.62 5.18 10.23
C ILE A 226 -20.12 5.04 10.50
N ALA A 227 -19.52 5.94 11.28
CA ALA A 227 -18.11 5.88 11.65
C ALA A 227 -17.78 4.59 12.41
N THR A 228 -18.61 4.24 13.39
CA THR A 228 -18.46 3.02 14.19
C THR A 228 -18.66 1.76 13.33
N VAL A 229 -19.67 1.74 12.47
CA VAL A 229 -19.95 0.61 11.57
C VAL A 229 -18.79 0.39 10.59
N THR A 230 -18.29 1.45 9.97
CA THR A 230 -17.20 1.35 8.98
C THR A 230 -15.87 0.97 9.62
N ALA A 231 -15.58 1.45 10.83
CA ALA A 231 -14.42 1.02 11.60
C ALA A 231 -14.52 -0.45 12.03
N SER A 232 -15.69 -0.89 12.52
CA SER A 232 -15.94 -2.28 12.90
C SER A 232 -15.80 -3.22 11.69
N PHE A 233 -16.34 -2.80 10.54
CA PHE A 233 -16.22 -3.54 9.29
C PHE A 233 -14.76 -3.64 8.82
N SER A 234 -14.01 -2.54 8.86
CA SER A 234 -12.58 -2.53 8.51
C SER A 234 -11.77 -3.48 9.40
N LEU A 235 -12.04 -3.47 10.71
CA LEU A 235 -11.42 -4.38 11.66
C LEU A 235 -11.78 -5.84 11.40
N ALA A 236 -13.07 -6.14 11.22
CA ALA A 236 -13.54 -7.50 10.94
C ALA A 236 -12.92 -8.05 9.64
N TRP A 237 -12.89 -7.24 8.58
CA TRP A 237 -12.26 -7.61 7.31
C TRP A 237 -10.78 -7.94 7.49
N MET A 238 -10.05 -7.08 8.20
CA MET A 238 -8.62 -7.29 8.43
C MET A 238 -8.33 -8.47 9.36
N ALA A 239 -9.20 -8.74 10.34
CA ALA A 239 -9.08 -9.91 11.20
C ALA A 239 -9.26 -11.22 10.40
N VAL A 240 -10.27 -11.28 9.53
CA VAL A 240 -10.49 -12.42 8.63
C VAL A 240 -9.31 -12.60 7.69
N HIS A 241 -8.83 -11.51 7.09
CA HIS A 241 -7.65 -11.56 6.21
C HIS A 241 -6.39 -12.04 6.95
N ALA A 242 -6.14 -11.53 8.16
CA ALA A 242 -5.01 -11.93 8.99
C ALA A 242 -5.07 -13.41 9.37
N ALA A 243 -6.24 -13.90 9.80
CA ALA A 243 -6.44 -15.31 10.11
C ALA A 243 -6.21 -16.21 8.89
N SER A 244 -6.72 -15.81 7.71
CA SER A 244 -6.52 -16.55 6.46
C SER A 244 -5.04 -16.60 6.04
N SER A 245 -4.33 -15.48 6.22
CA SER A 245 -2.91 -15.35 5.88
C SER A 245 -2.04 -16.19 6.81
N LEU A 246 -2.33 -16.18 8.11
CA LEU A 246 -1.63 -17.00 9.10
C LEU A 246 -1.83 -18.50 8.83
N LYS A 247 -3.08 -18.91 8.56
CA LYS A 247 -3.39 -20.31 8.22
C LYS A 247 -2.61 -20.77 6.98
N THR A 248 -2.51 -19.92 5.96
CA THR A 248 -1.77 -20.24 4.73
C THR A 248 -0.27 -20.35 4.99
N ARG A 249 0.30 -19.47 5.81
CA ARG A 249 1.72 -19.53 6.20
C ARG A 249 2.04 -20.82 6.97
N LEU A 250 1.25 -21.15 8.00
CA LEU A 250 1.42 -22.37 8.79
C LEU A 250 1.30 -23.65 7.94
N ALA A 251 0.36 -23.67 6.97
CA ALA A 251 0.23 -24.79 6.05
C ALA A 251 1.46 -24.94 5.13
N SER A 252 2.01 -23.83 4.65
CA SER A 252 3.21 -23.83 3.80
C SER A 252 4.47 -24.27 4.55
N GLU A 253 4.64 -23.83 5.80
CA GLU A 253 5.76 -24.24 6.67
C GLU A 253 5.70 -25.73 6.96
N ARG A 254 4.52 -26.26 7.32
CA ARG A 254 4.33 -27.71 7.53
C ARG A 254 4.66 -28.52 6.28
N THR A 255 4.30 -28.04 5.09
CA THR A 255 4.60 -28.73 3.83
C THR A 255 6.11 -28.73 3.54
N LEU A 256 6.80 -27.62 3.84
CA LEU A 256 8.25 -27.53 3.71
C LEU A 256 8.98 -28.47 4.67
N GLU A 257 8.54 -28.55 5.93
CA GLU A 257 9.07 -29.49 6.93
C GLU A 257 8.91 -30.94 6.48
N ILE A 258 7.70 -31.35 6.06
CA ILE A 258 7.45 -32.70 5.55
C ILE A 258 8.35 -32.99 4.34
N SER A 259 8.47 -32.04 3.40
CA SER A 259 9.33 -32.20 2.23
C SER A 259 10.81 -32.34 2.58
N GLN A 260 11.27 -31.67 3.64
CA GLN A 260 12.63 -31.81 4.14
C GLN A 260 12.85 -33.17 4.82
N ILE A 261 11.95 -33.59 5.70
CA ILE A 261 12.00 -34.91 6.37
C ILE A 261 12.02 -36.04 5.34
N VAL A 262 11.16 -35.98 4.31
CA VAL A 262 11.13 -36.97 3.23
C VAL A 262 12.45 -37.00 2.45
N ARG A 263 13.05 -35.83 2.16
CA ARG A 263 14.35 -35.77 1.50
C ARG A 263 15.47 -36.39 2.33
N GLU A 264 15.47 -36.13 3.64
CA GLU A 264 16.44 -36.71 4.58
C GLU A 264 16.30 -38.24 4.65
N HIS A 265 15.07 -38.76 4.74
CA HIS A 265 14.81 -40.21 4.74
C HIS A 265 15.25 -40.88 3.42
N ILE A 266 14.97 -40.25 2.26
CA ILE A 266 15.43 -40.77 0.97
C ILE A 266 16.96 -40.77 0.88
N ALA A 267 17.62 -39.76 1.43
CA ALA A 267 19.09 -39.69 1.45
C ALA A 267 19.70 -40.80 2.31
N LEU A 268 19.14 -41.04 3.50
CA LEU A 268 19.56 -42.12 4.40
C LEU A 268 19.34 -43.51 3.77
N ALA A 269 18.17 -43.74 3.16
CA ALA A 269 17.90 -44.98 2.46
C ALA A 269 18.90 -45.22 1.31
N LYS A 270 19.26 -44.18 0.55
CA LYS A 270 20.27 -44.29 -0.51
C LYS A 270 21.65 -44.66 0.01
N SER A 271 22.10 -44.10 1.14
CA SER A 271 23.39 -44.47 1.72
C SER A 271 23.40 -45.91 2.21
N GLU A 272 22.31 -46.36 2.85
CA GLU A 272 22.19 -47.74 3.35
C GLU A 272 22.22 -48.77 2.22
N TRP A 273 21.53 -48.49 1.10
CA TRP A 273 21.58 -49.31 -0.11
C TRP A 273 22.98 -49.38 -0.75
N GLN A 274 23.70 -48.26 -0.79
CA GLN A 274 25.08 -48.24 -1.31
C GLN A 274 26.03 -49.08 -0.44
N ASP A 275 25.85 -49.02 0.88
CA ASP A 275 26.62 -49.84 1.82
C ASP A 275 26.28 -51.33 1.67
N THR A 276 25.01 -51.70 1.48
CA THR A 276 24.61 -53.10 1.27
C THR A 276 25.10 -53.66 -0.06
N ASP A 277 25.02 -52.91 -1.17
CA ASP A 277 25.55 -53.34 -2.46
C ASP A 277 27.07 -53.55 -2.39
N SER A 278 27.80 -52.66 -1.71
CA SER A 278 29.25 -52.83 -1.51
C SER A 278 29.60 -54.05 -0.67
N ALA A 279 28.77 -54.38 0.33
CA ALA A 279 28.91 -55.59 1.13
C ALA A 279 28.63 -56.86 0.30
N VAL A 280 27.56 -56.88 -0.51
CA VAL A 280 27.21 -58.03 -1.38
C VAL A 280 28.29 -58.28 -2.43
N VAL A 281 28.83 -57.24 -3.06
CA VAL A 281 29.95 -57.37 -4.01
C VAL A 281 31.20 -57.95 -3.33
N SER A 282 31.48 -57.59 -2.08
CA SER A 282 32.61 -58.15 -1.33
C SER A 282 32.47 -59.65 -1.02
N TRP A 283 31.23 -60.15 -0.92
CA TRP A 283 30.94 -61.56 -0.67
C TRP A 283 31.01 -62.42 -1.93
N CYS A 284 30.69 -61.88 -3.12
CA CYS A 284 30.77 -62.62 -4.38
C CYS A 284 32.19 -62.76 -4.98
N VAL A 285 33.19 -62.08 -4.40
CA VAL A 285 34.59 -62.08 -4.89
C VAL A 285 35.52 -62.98 -4.05
N ARG A 286 34.97 -63.78 -3.14
CA ARG A 286 35.69 -64.86 -2.42
C ARG A 286 35.19 -66.22 -2.88
#